data_AF-A0A1U7TL81-F1
#
_entry.id   AF-A0A1U7TL81-F1
#
_cell.length_a   1.000
_cell.length_b   1.000
_cell.length_c   1.000
_cell.angle_alpha   90.00
_cell.angle_beta   90.00
_cell.angle_gamma   90.00
#
_symmetry.space_group_name_H-M   'P 1'
#
loop_
_entity.id
_entity.type
_entity.pdbx_description
1 polymer ?
#
loop_
_entity_poly.entity_id
_entity_poly.type
_entity_poly.pdbx_seq_one_letter_code
_entity_poly.pdbx_strand_id
1 'polypeptide(L)'
;MQTKAKAVIDNFVKKQEDDYSECGVDVVEFQPSVRKGQSTDDIVVTGDRTLIDWDQIREEGSKWQKKKWADLPPIKKNFYNQSVTTGSMSKVQVDNWRKENFNIMCDDLKEDEKRPVPNPTCTFGDAFQCYPEVMENIKKAGFQKPTPIQAQAWPIVLQGIDLIGVAQTGTGKTLCYLMPGFIHLNFQPTGKEKRNRPGMLVLTPTRELALQVQGECSKYSCGGLRSVCVYGGGDRDKQIEDLRKGVDVIIATPGRLNDLQMNHCVNLKSITYLVLDEADKMLDMGFEPQIMKILLDVRPDRQTVMTSATWPYSVRRLAQSYLKEPMIVYVGTLDIVAVSSVKQNIIVTTEEEKRTHIQTFLESISPGDKVIVFVCRKTLVDHLSSDLILGNIPVESLHGDREQRDRERTLENFKAGKARILIATDLASRGLDVHDITHVYNYDFPRNIEEYVHRIGRTGRAGRTGESITLITRNDWRVAPELISILERANQSIPEELVSMAERYKGHQHKKEMERKMGRPQGKPRKSY
;
A
#
# COMPACT_ATOMS: atom_id res chain seq x y z
N MET A 1 -7.53 -22.51 26.66
CA MET A 1 -7.00 -22.51 25.27
C MET A 1 -5.47 -22.54 25.20
N GLN A 2 -4.74 -21.88 26.12
CA GLN A 2 -3.26 -21.85 26.14
C GLN A 2 -2.59 -23.24 26.21
N THR A 3 -3.19 -24.21 26.91
CA THR A 3 -2.62 -25.56 27.08
C THR A 3 -2.65 -26.39 25.79
N LYS A 4 -3.65 -26.18 24.92
CA LYS A 4 -3.74 -26.86 23.62
C LYS A 4 -2.79 -26.25 22.58
N ALA A 5 -2.55 -24.93 22.64
CA ALA A 5 -1.60 -24.25 21.77
C ALA A 5 -0.14 -24.68 22.08
N LYS A 6 0.20 -24.85 23.36
CA LYS A 6 1.53 -25.33 23.78
C LYS A 6 1.83 -26.76 23.27
N ALA A 7 0.85 -27.66 23.38
CA ALA A 7 1.01 -29.05 22.90
C ALA A 7 1.15 -29.17 21.36
N VAL A 8 0.53 -28.26 20.60
CA VAL A 8 0.67 -28.24 19.13
C VAL A 8 2.04 -27.72 18.70
N ILE A 9 2.60 -26.77 19.45
CA ILE A 9 3.93 -26.20 19.20
C ILE A 9 5.03 -27.20 19.58
N ASP A 10 4.89 -27.87 20.73
CA ASP A 10 5.87 -28.89 21.17
C ASP A 10 5.92 -30.08 20.19
N ASN A 11 4.79 -30.47 19.61
CA ASN A 11 4.74 -31.49 18.56
C ASN A 11 5.34 -31.01 17.22
N PHE A 12 5.31 -29.71 16.93
CA PHE A 12 5.91 -29.15 15.71
C PHE A 12 7.43 -29.05 15.83
N VAL A 13 7.93 -28.72 17.02
CA VAL A 13 9.38 -28.67 17.31
C VAL A 13 10.01 -30.05 17.23
N LYS A 14 9.39 -31.08 17.84
CA LYS A 14 9.86 -32.47 17.72
C LYS A 14 9.95 -32.95 16.27
N LYS A 15 8.97 -32.58 15.45
CA LYS A 15 8.93 -32.99 14.04
C LYS A 15 10.02 -32.34 13.19
N GLN A 16 10.47 -31.13 13.56
CA GLN A 16 11.61 -30.50 12.91
C GLN A 16 12.95 -31.08 13.37
N GLU A 17 13.09 -31.44 14.66
CA GLU A 17 14.30 -32.09 15.16
C GLU A 17 14.56 -33.45 14.50
N ASP A 18 13.51 -34.22 14.21
CA ASP A 18 13.61 -35.49 13.48
C ASP A 18 14.05 -35.26 12.00
N ASP A 19 13.52 -34.24 11.32
CA ASP A 19 13.86 -33.91 9.91
C ASP A 19 15.31 -33.42 9.72
N TYR A 20 15.95 -32.84 10.75
CA TYR A 20 17.35 -32.42 10.70
C TYR A 20 18.35 -33.55 10.92
N SER A 21 17.91 -34.72 11.39
CA SER A 21 18.78 -35.87 11.62
C SER A 21 19.06 -36.70 10.36
N GLU A 22 18.28 -36.52 9.28
CA GLU A 22 18.39 -37.33 8.05
C GLU A 22 19.14 -36.67 6.87
N CYS A 23 19.70 -35.46 7.03
CA CYS A 23 20.39 -34.77 5.93
C CYS A 23 21.86 -34.49 6.23
N GLY A 24 22.73 -35.48 5.98
CA GLY A 24 24.18 -35.30 5.96
C GLY A 24 24.61 -34.60 4.67
N VAL A 25 25.27 -33.44 4.79
CA VAL A 25 25.96 -32.78 3.68
C VAL A 25 27.34 -32.31 4.15
N ASP A 26 28.37 -32.85 3.49
CA ASP A 26 29.79 -32.61 3.72
C ASP A 26 30.18 -31.13 3.52
N VAL A 27 30.91 -30.57 4.49
CA VAL A 27 31.58 -29.27 4.36
C VAL A 27 33.09 -29.50 4.25
N VAL A 28 33.63 -29.17 3.08
CA VAL A 28 35.07 -29.20 2.77
C VAL A 28 35.80 -28.13 3.58
N GLU A 29 36.78 -28.54 4.38
CA GLU A 29 37.55 -27.71 5.30
C GLU A 29 38.74 -27.03 4.59
N PHE A 30 38.89 -25.72 4.79
CA PHE A 30 40.00 -24.90 4.27
C PHE A 30 41.05 -24.73 5.39
N GLN A 31 42.23 -25.35 5.28
CA GLN A 31 43.32 -25.23 6.26
C GLN A 31 44.29 -24.08 5.93
N PRO A 32 44.75 -23.32 6.94
CA PRO A 32 46.07 -22.71 6.92
C PRO A 32 47.05 -23.43 7.86
N SER A 33 48.25 -23.62 7.33
CA SER A 33 49.41 -24.32 7.88
C SER A 33 50.13 -23.56 9.00
N VAL A 34 50.36 -24.21 10.15
CA VAL A 34 51.48 -23.89 11.06
C VAL A 34 52.09 -25.19 11.60
N ARG A 35 53.44 -25.25 11.59
CA ARG A 35 54.28 -26.42 11.88
C ARG A 35 54.47 -26.69 13.39
N LYS A 36 54.33 -27.97 13.74
CA LYS A 36 55.09 -28.84 14.67
C LYS A 36 55.55 -28.31 16.04
N GLY A 37 54.99 -28.93 17.10
CA GLY A 37 55.60 -29.10 18.42
C GLY A 37 54.85 -30.19 19.21
N GLN A 38 55.60 -31.15 19.75
CA GLN A 38 55.17 -32.38 20.44
C GLN A 38 54.28 -32.13 21.68
N SER A 39 53.22 -32.93 21.87
CA SER A 39 53.15 -34.07 22.82
C SER A 39 51.68 -34.36 23.12
N THR A 40 51.29 -35.61 22.94
CA THR A 40 50.02 -36.20 23.36
C THR A 40 49.83 -36.03 24.85
N ASP A 41 48.82 -35.27 25.27
CA ASP A 41 48.13 -35.41 26.54
C ASP A 41 46.67 -35.00 26.36
N ASP A 42 45.78 -35.84 26.87
CA ASP A 42 44.34 -35.82 26.70
C ASP A 42 43.72 -34.47 27.11
N ILE A 43 43.23 -33.70 26.13
CA ILE A 43 42.24 -32.65 26.38
C ILE A 43 40.91 -33.19 25.87
N VAL A 44 40.15 -33.75 26.81
CA VAL A 44 38.71 -33.96 26.67
C VAL A 44 38.08 -32.60 26.32
N VAL A 45 37.68 -32.42 25.06
CA VAL A 45 36.87 -31.28 24.64
C VAL A 45 35.45 -31.51 25.14
N THR A 46 35.21 -31.29 26.43
CA THR A 46 33.88 -30.95 26.95
C THR A 46 33.61 -29.50 26.59
N GLY A 47 33.31 -29.27 25.32
CA GLY A 47 32.78 -28.00 24.82
C GLY A 47 31.26 -28.05 24.89
N ASP A 48 30.72 -27.78 26.08
CA ASP A 48 29.30 -27.55 26.30
C ASP A 48 28.84 -26.45 25.33
N ARG A 49 28.07 -26.81 24.29
CA ARG A 49 27.36 -25.81 23.48
C ARG A 49 26.33 -25.21 24.43
N THR A 50 26.67 -24.06 25.02
CA THR A 50 25.74 -23.30 25.87
C THR A 50 24.43 -23.13 25.11
N LEU A 51 23.40 -23.87 25.54
CA LEU A 51 22.05 -23.74 25.02
C LEU A 51 21.63 -22.28 25.18
N ILE A 52 21.27 -21.64 24.08
CA ILE A 52 20.80 -20.25 24.09
C ILE A 52 19.50 -20.22 24.91
N ASP A 53 19.53 -19.56 26.07
CA ASP A 53 18.34 -19.34 26.89
C ASP A 53 17.43 -18.29 26.22
N TRP A 54 16.51 -18.79 25.40
CA TRP A 54 15.54 -17.97 24.68
C TRP A 54 14.58 -17.22 25.61
N ASP A 55 14.32 -17.73 26.81
CA ASP A 55 13.40 -17.10 27.75
C ASP A 55 14.06 -15.91 28.45
N GLN A 56 15.34 -16.05 28.82
CA GLN A 56 16.14 -14.93 29.32
C GLN A 56 16.23 -13.79 28.27
N ILE A 57 16.54 -14.12 27.02
CA ILE A 57 16.64 -13.12 25.93
C ILE A 57 15.31 -12.38 25.72
N ARG A 58 14.17 -13.08 25.82
CA ARG A 58 12.83 -12.46 25.72
C ARG A 58 12.54 -11.53 26.89
N GLU A 59 12.92 -11.93 28.10
CA GLU A 59 12.72 -11.12 29.29
C GLU A 59 13.59 -9.85 29.25
N GLU A 60 14.86 -9.99 28.86
CA GLU A 60 15.78 -8.88 28.64
C GLU A 60 15.29 -7.94 27.55
N GLY A 61 14.78 -8.49 26.43
CA GLY A 61 14.16 -7.70 25.37
C GLY A 61 12.94 -6.91 25.85
N SER A 62 12.09 -7.53 26.66
CA SER A 62 10.92 -6.86 27.25
C SER A 62 11.31 -5.76 28.24
N LYS A 63 12.33 -6.00 29.07
CA LYS A 63 12.91 -4.99 29.99
C LYS A 63 13.50 -3.82 29.21
N TRP A 64 14.25 -4.10 28.14
CA TRP A 64 14.82 -3.08 27.27
C TRP A 64 13.74 -2.25 26.57
N GLN A 65 12.67 -2.86 26.07
CA GLN A 65 11.55 -2.13 25.46
C GLN A 65 10.85 -1.21 26.47
N LYS A 66 10.58 -1.71 27.68
CA LYS A 66 10.00 -0.87 28.76
C LYS A 66 10.92 0.30 29.09
N LYS A 67 12.22 0.07 29.20
CA LYS A 67 13.22 1.13 29.44
C LYS A 67 13.30 2.13 28.28
N LYS A 68 13.24 1.67 27.03
CA LYS A 68 13.28 2.52 25.82
C LYS A 68 12.16 3.56 25.80
N TRP A 69 10.99 3.20 26.33
CA TRP A 69 9.76 3.98 26.25
C TRP A 69 9.32 4.59 27.59
N ALA A 70 10.13 4.49 28.65
CA ALA A 70 9.78 4.99 29.98
C ALA A 70 9.62 6.52 30.03
N ASP A 71 10.48 7.26 29.33
CA ASP A 71 10.57 8.73 29.40
C ASP A 71 9.74 9.44 28.32
N LEU A 72 8.67 8.82 27.83
CA LEU A 72 7.87 9.38 26.75
C LEU A 72 6.93 10.49 27.27
N PRO A 73 6.85 11.66 26.59
CA PRO A 73 5.89 12.69 26.94
C PRO A 73 4.45 12.22 26.67
N PRO A 74 3.46 12.70 27.46
CA PRO A 74 2.07 12.32 27.27
C PRO A 74 1.52 12.81 25.92
N ILE A 75 0.64 12.02 25.32
CA ILE A 75 -0.03 12.34 24.06
C ILE A 75 -1.48 12.73 24.36
N LYS A 76 -1.93 13.87 23.84
CA LYS A 76 -3.37 14.14 23.72
C LYS A 76 -3.87 13.45 22.45
N LYS A 77 -4.89 12.59 22.58
CA LYS A 77 -5.45 11.79 21.48
C LYS A 77 -6.81 12.28 21.00
N ASN A 78 -7.67 12.70 21.93
CA ASN A 78 -9.03 13.15 21.58
C ASN A 78 -9.07 14.67 21.37
N PHE A 79 -9.40 15.04 20.13
CA PHE A 79 -9.59 16.39 19.61
C PHE A 79 -10.98 16.57 18.98
N TYR A 80 -11.83 15.53 19.05
CA TYR A 80 -13.14 15.55 18.44
C TYR A 80 -14.11 16.35 19.30
N ASN A 81 -14.72 17.36 18.68
CA ASN A 81 -15.84 18.08 19.25
C ASN A 81 -17.03 17.88 18.32
N GLN A 82 -18.04 17.15 18.78
CA GLN A 82 -19.19 16.81 17.96
C GLN A 82 -20.06 18.05 17.71
N SER A 83 -20.38 18.33 16.46
CA SER A 83 -21.32 19.40 16.11
C SER A 83 -22.74 19.06 16.54
N VAL A 84 -23.54 20.09 16.82
CA VAL A 84 -24.96 19.94 17.20
C VAL A 84 -25.74 19.20 16.10
N THR A 85 -25.48 19.54 14.85
CA THR A 85 -26.03 18.89 13.65
C THR A 85 -25.72 17.41 13.62
N THR A 86 -24.45 17.01 13.72
CA THR A 86 -24.04 15.60 13.74
C THR A 86 -24.56 14.85 14.97
N GLY A 87 -24.64 15.50 16.13
CA GLY A 87 -25.20 14.92 17.37
C GLY A 87 -26.70 14.67 17.31
N SER A 88 -27.44 15.52 16.59
CA SER A 88 -28.90 15.42 16.45
C SER A 88 -29.38 14.35 15.46
N MET A 89 -28.48 13.76 14.65
CA MET A 89 -28.85 12.76 13.66
C MET A 89 -29.36 11.48 14.33
N SER A 90 -30.58 11.07 13.98
CA SER A 90 -31.13 9.78 14.38
C SER A 90 -30.39 8.63 13.69
N LYS A 91 -30.42 7.42 14.28
CA LYS A 91 -29.80 6.22 13.69
C LYS A 91 -30.28 5.96 12.26
N VAL A 92 -31.59 6.11 12.02
CA VAL A 92 -32.20 5.92 10.70
C VAL A 92 -31.65 6.92 9.68
N GLN A 93 -31.47 8.19 10.06
CA GLN A 93 -30.87 9.19 9.16
C GLN A 93 -29.41 8.88 8.84
N VAL A 94 -28.65 8.44 9.83
CA VAL A 94 -27.24 8.04 9.65
C VAL A 94 -27.13 6.84 8.72
N ASP A 95 -27.96 5.81 8.93
CA ASP A 95 -27.95 4.59 8.12
C ASP A 95 -28.37 4.87 6.67
N ASN A 96 -29.40 5.70 6.48
CA ASN A 96 -29.81 6.16 5.15
C ASN A 96 -28.69 6.95 4.46
N TRP A 97 -28.06 7.89 5.18
CA TRP A 97 -26.96 8.68 4.63
C TRP A 97 -25.78 7.79 4.23
N ARG A 98 -25.40 6.82 5.06
CA ARG A 98 -24.34 5.84 4.74
C ARG A 98 -24.66 5.01 3.51
N LYS A 99 -25.91 4.56 3.39
CA LYS A 99 -26.41 3.80 2.23
C LYS A 99 -26.32 4.63 0.95
N GLU A 100 -26.81 5.86 0.98
CA GLU A 100 -26.81 6.79 -0.17
C GLU A 100 -25.40 7.22 -0.60
N ASN A 101 -24.47 7.35 0.36
CA ASN A 101 -23.10 7.77 0.09
C ASN A 101 -22.17 6.58 -0.19
N PHE A 102 -22.54 5.75 -1.17
CA PHE A 102 -21.79 4.57 -1.62
C PHE A 102 -21.73 3.41 -0.62
N ASN A 103 -22.84 3.12 0.07
CA ASN A 103 -22.93 1.99 1.02
C ASN A 103 -21.77 1.95 2.03
N ILE A 104 -21.58 3.05 2.76
CA ILE A 104 -20.54 3.11 3.80
C ILE A 104 -20.83 2.04 4.86
N MET A 105 -19.87 1.17 5.10
CA MET A 105 -19.90 0.19 6.18
C MET A 105 -18.85 0.53 7.22
N CYS A 106 -19.22 0.49 8.49
CA CYS A 106 -18.31 0.74 9.60
C CYS A 106 -18.38 -0.42 10.58
N ASP A 107 -17.24 -0.83 11.11
CA ASP A 107 -17.19 -1.77 12.22
C ASP A 107 -16.09 -1.38 13.22
N ASP A 108 -16.30 -1.75 14.47
CA ASP A 108 -15.27 -1.69 15.50
C ASP A 108 -14.62 -3.07 15.61
N LEU A 109 -13.30 -3.14 15.38
CA LEU A 109 -12.53 -4.38 15.43
C LEU A 109 -11.99 -4.69 16.84
N LYS A 110 -12.47 -3.98 17.87
CA LYS A 110 -12.23 -4.35 19.26
C LYS A 110 -12.87 -5.71 19.59
N GLU A 111 -12.11 -6.61 20.21
CA GLU A 111 -12.55 -7.99 20.51
C GLU A 111 -13.63 -8.07 21.61
N ASP A 112 -13.61 -7.13 22.55
CA ASP A 112 -14.54 -7.08 23.68
C ASP A 112 -15.85 -6.32 23.33
N GLU A 113 -16.19 -5.29 24.12
CA GLU A 113 -17.33 -4.42 23.88
C GLU A 113 -17.04 -3.43 22.76
N LYS A 114 -17.80 -3.56 21.67
CA LYS A 114 -17.75 -2.66 20.51
C LYS A 114 -18.13 -1.24 20.92
N ARG A 115 -17.30 -0.27 20.56
CA ARG A 115 -17.58 1.16 20.74
C ARG A 115 -18.65 1.61 19.76
N PRO A 116 -19.48 2.59 20.12
CA PRO A 116 -20.43 3.19 19.19
C PRO A 116 -19.68 3.89 18.05
N VAL A 117 -20.01 3.56 16.81
CA VAL A 117 -19.44 4.23 15.63
C VAL A 117 -19.94 5.68 15.59
N PRO A 118 -19.06 6.69 15.52
CA PRO A 118 -19.46 8.09 15.42
C PRO A 118 -20.30 8.37 14.17
N ASN A 119 -21.26 9.29 14.32
CA ASN A 119 -22.05 9.81 13.21
C ASN A 119 -21.14 10.52 12.18
N PRO A 120 -21.45 10.43 10.88
CA PRO A 120 -20.66 11.07 9.83
C PRO A 120 -20.74 12.61 9.92
N THR A 121 -19.62 13.28 9.65
CA THR A 121 -19.55 14.75 9.53
C THR A 121 -19.88 15.14 8.10
N CYS A 122 -21.15 15.47 7.84
CA CYS A 122 -21.69 15.72 6.49
C CYS A 122 -21.17 17.03 5.85
N THR A 123 -20.74 17.99 6.66
CA THR A 123 -20.13 19.25 6.21
C THR A 123 -18.72 19.41 6.79
N PHE A 124 -17.89 20.26 6.20
CA PHE A 124 -16.57 20.57 6.77
C PHE A 124 -16.67 21.24 8.14
N GLY A 125 -17.71 22.05 8.37
CA GLY A 125 -17.97 22.67 9.66
C GLY A 125 -18.20 21.64 10.77
N ASP A 126 -18.89 20.54 10.47
CA ASP A 126 -19.17 19.49 11.45
C ASP A 126 -17.89 18.88 12.06
N ALA A 127 -16.82 18.80 11.28
CA ALA A 127 -15.53 18.26 11.73
C ALA A 127 -14.55 19.33 12.23
N PHE A 128 -14.55 20.52 11.60
CA PHE A 128 -13.44 21.47 11.71
C PHE A 128 -13.81 22.88 12.16
N GLN A 129 -15.06 23.15 12.56
CA GLN A 129 -15.47 24.50 12.99
C GLN A 129 -14.61 25.06 14.13
N CYS A 130 -14.10 24.21 15.03
CA CYS A 130 -13.20 24.62 16.12
C CYS A 130 -11.75 24.93 15.67
N TYR A 131 -11.44 24.76 14.38
CA TYR A 131 -10.10 24.90 13.81
C TYR A 131 -10.12 25.89 12.63
N PRO A 132 -10.08 27.22 12.88
CA PRO A 132 -10.26 28.24 11.84
C PRO A 132 -9.27 28.16 10.67
N GLU A 133 -7.98 27.89 10.96
CA GLU A 133 -6.95 27.76 9.91
C GLU A 133 -7.25 26.61 8.94
N VAL A 134 -7.73 25.49 9.47
CA VAL A 134 -8.13 24.31 8.68
C VAL A 134 -9.30 24.67 7.77
N MET A 135 -10.31 25.37 8.30
CA MET A 135 -11.47 25.84 7.54
C MET A 135 -11.09 26.87 6.45
N GLU A 136 -10.13 27.75 6.73
CA GLU A 136 -9.64 28.72 5.75
C GLU A 136 -8.95 28.01 4.58
N ASN A 137 -8.09 27.03 4.85
CA ASN A 137 -7.43 26.22 3.82
C ASN A 137 -8.43 25.44 2.95
N ILE A 138 -9.48 24.86 3.55
CA ILE A 138 -10.55 24.19 2.82
C ILE A 138 -11.29 25.16 1.90
N LYS A 139 -11.62 26.36 2.39
CA LYS A 139 -12.29 27.41 1.61
C LYS A 139 -11.42 27.90 0.45
N LYS A 140 -10.13 28.14 0.69
CA LYS A 140 -9.15 28.53 -0.35
C LYS A 140 -9.03 27.48 -1.46
N ALA A 141 -9.13 26.19 -1.11
CA ALA A 141 -9.12 25.11 -2.08
C ALA A 141 -10.44 24.94 -2.86
N GLY A 142 -11.51 25.63 -2.46
CA GLY A 142 -12.79 25.60 -3.17
C GLY A 142 -13.60 24.30 -2.98
N PHE A 143 -13.31 23.51 -1.96
CA PHE A 143 -14.08 22.29 -1.70
C PHE A 143 -15.46 22.61 -1.15
N GLN A 144 -16.50 22.04 -1.77
CA GLN A 144 -17.90 22.30 -1.41
C GLN A 144 -18.40 21.39 -0.30
N LYS A 145 -18.09 20.08 -0.38
CA LYS A 145 -18.51 19.08 0.61
C LYS A 145 -17.42 18.03 0.83
N PRO A 146 -17.36 17.41 2.03
CA PRO A 146 -16.46 16.30 2.26
C PRO A 146 -16.85 15.08 1.42
N THR A 147 -15.85 14.28 1.06
CA THR A 147 -16.08 12.98 0.42
C THR A 147 -16.64 11.96 1.43
N PRO A 148 -17.31 10.90 0.97
CA PRO A 148 -17.88 9.86 1.83
C PRO A 148 -16.86 9.28 2.84
N ILE A 149 -15.64 8.97 2.39
CA ILE A 149 -14.58 8.44 3.26
C ILE A 149 -14.14 9.47 4.31
N GLN A 150 -13.98 10.74 3.92
CA GLN A 150 -13.60 11.81 4.82
C GLN A 150 -14.65 12.05 5.91
N ALA A 151 -15.92 12.14 5.51
CA ALA A 151 -17.04 12.42 6.40
C ALA A 151 -17.18 11.37 7.52
N GLN A 152 -16.93 10.09 7.22
CA GLN A 152 -17.03 9.04 8.22
C GLN A 152 -15.73 8.85 9.02
N ALA A 153 -14.58 9.11 8.42
CA ALA A 153 -13.29 8.86 9.05
C ALA A 153 -12.83 9.98 9.99
N TRP A 154 -13.04 11.25 9.66
CA TRP A 154 -12.63 12.36 10.52
C TRP A 154 -13.14 12.28 11.96
N PRO A 155 -14.43 11.98 12.25
CA PRO A 155 -14.88 11.88 13.63
C PRO A 155 -14.19 10.73 14.39
N ILE A 156 -13.82 9.64 13.72
CA ILE A 156 -13.09 8.51 14.32
C ILE A 156 -11.63 8.92 14.61
N VAL A 157 -10.94 9.47 13.61
CA VAL A 157 -9.52 9.84 13.74
C VAL A 157 -9.35 10.98 14.74
N LEU A 158 -10.25 11.97 14.77
CA LEU A 158 -10.19 13.06 15.74
C LEU A 158 -10.42 12.58 17.19
N GLN A 159 -11.10 11.45 17.41
CA GLN A 159 -11.20 10.84 18.74
C GLN A 159 -9.90 10.18 19.21
N GLY A 160 -8.91 10.04 18.32
CA GLY A 160 -7.64 9.39 18.60
C GLY A 160 -7.69 7.87 18.46
N ILE A 161 -8.74 7.34 17.82
CA ILE A 161 -8.91 5.91 17.54
C ILE A 161 -8.10 5.56 16.29
N ASP A 162 -7.46 4.39 16.30
CA ASP A 162 -6.78 3.85 15.12
C ASP A 162 -7.81 3.54 14.02
N LEU A 163 -7.49 3.88 12.77
CA LEU A 163 -8.44 3.77 11.66
C LEU A 163 -7.89 2.89 10.54
N ILE A 164 -8.75 2.04 9.99
CA ILE A 164 -8.57 1.42 8.68
C ILE A 164 -9.58 2.04 7.71
N GLY A 165 -9.09 2.80 6.75
CA GLY A 165 -9.91 3.43 5.70
C GLY A 165 -9.77 2.72 4.37
N VAL A 166 -10.80 1.99 3.95
CA VAL A 166 -10.85 1.29 2.66
C VAL A 166 -11.79 2.02 1.72
N ALA A 167 -11.23 2.64 0.68
CA ALA A 167 -12.00 3.34 -0.34
C ALA A 167 -11.24 3.37 -1.66
N GLN A 168 -11.95 3.49 -2.78
CA GLN A 168 -11.35 3.57 -4.12
C GLN A 168 -10.30 4.69 -4.25
N THR A 169 -9.43 4.60 -5.25
CA THR A 169 -8.45 5.65 -5.56
C THR A 169 -9.16 6.94 -6.00
N GLY A 170 -8.60 8.11 -5.66
CA GLY A 170 -9.19 9.40 -6.03
C GLY A 170 -10.40 9.83 -5.18
N THR A 171 -10.74 9.11 -4.12
CA THR A 171 -11.85 9.44 -3.20
C THR A 171 -11.45 10.42 -2.07
N GLY A 172 -10.26 11.02 -2.14
CA GLY A 172 -9.82 12.01 -1.14
C GLY A 172 -9.24 11.43 0.16
N LYS A 173 -8.75 10.18 0.15
CA LYS A 173 -8.10 9.52 1.31
C LYS A 173 -6.93 10.30 1.90
N THR A 174 -6.18 11.06 1.10
CA THR A 174 -5.04 11.85 1.59
C THR A 174 -5.45 12.88 2.65
N LEU A 175 -6.50 13.67 2.39
CA LEU A 175 -7.02 14.64 3.36
C LEU A 175 -7.75 14.00 4.54
N CYS A 176 -8.13 12.72 4.42
CA CYS A 176 -8.72 11.95 5.52
C CYS A 176 -7.76 11.83 6.71
N TYR A 177 -6.46 11.60 6.45
CA TYR A 177 -5.44 11.45 7.49
C TYR A 177 -4.61 12.73 7.72
N LEU A 178 -4.40 13.56 6.68
CA LEU A 178 -3.59 14.78 6.84
C LEU A 178 -4.28 15.82 7.75
N MET A 179 -5.58 16.07 7.54
CA MET A 179 -6.29 17.15 8.25
C MET A 179 -6.38 16.89 9.76
N PRO A 180 -6.82 15.70 10.23
CA PRO A 180 -6.72 15.37 11.66
C PRO A 180 -5.28 15.32 12.15
N GLY A 181 -4.33 14.93 11.30
CA GLY A 181 -2.90 14.92 11.61
C GLY A 181 -2.34 16.30 11.95
N PHE A 182 -2.69 17.34 11.20
CA PHE A 182 -2.27 18.72 11.50
C PHE A 182 -2.83 19.21 12.83
N ILE A 183 -4.10 18.92 13.10
CA ILE A 183 -4.74 19.21 14.40
C ILE A 183 -4.00 18.46 15.51
N HIS A 184 -3.77 17.16 15.34
CA HIS A 184 -3.05 16.33 16.29
C HIS A 184 -1.67 16.91 16.61
N LEU A 185 -0.93 17.39 15.61
CA LEU A 185 0.39 17.99 15.80
C LEU A 185 0.35 19.34 16.54
N ASN A 186 -0.57 20.22 16.15
CA ASN A 186 -0.67 21.58 16.68
C ASN A 186 -1.14 21.62 18.14
N PHE A 187 -1.96 20.65 18.57
CA PHE A 187 -2.57 20.62 19.89
C PHE A 187 -1.95 19.56 20.82
N GLN A 188 -0.73 19.09 20.55
CA GLN A 188 0.00 18.26 21.51
C GLN A 188 0.42 19.08 22.75
N PRO A 189 0.45 18.48 23.95
CA PRO A 189 0.87 19.17 25.18
C PRO A 189 2.31 19.68 25.14
N THR A 190 3.18 19.00 24.40
CA THR A 190 4.57 19.43 24.21
C THR A 190 4.61 20.48 23.12
N GLY A 191 4.92 21.72 23.49
CA GLY A 191 5.02 22.84 22.56
C GLY A 191 6.07 22.61 21.46
N LYS A 192 5.85 23.23 20.29
CA LYS A 192 6.66 23.06 19.07
C LYS A 192 8.15 23.28 19.29
N GLU A 193 8.53 24.31 20.04
CA GLU A 193 9.93 24.67 20.31
C GLU A 193 10.71 23.59 21.07
N LYS A 194 10.04 22.88 21.99
CA LYS A 194 10.65 21.75 22.73
C LYS A 194 10.68 20.46 21.91
N ARG A 195 9.86 20.37 20.86
CA ARG A 195 9.67 19.13 20.11
C ARG A 195 10.89 18.83 19.22
N ASN A 196 11.38 19.82 18.47
CA ASN A 196 12.51 19.78 17.51
C ASN A 196 12.71 18.44 16.76
N ARG A 197 11.64 17.67 16.58
CA ARG A 197 11.63 16.28 16.15
C ARG A 197 10.27 15.99 15.52
N PRO A 198 10.21 15.09 14.53
CA PRO A 198 9.00 14.82 13.79
C PRO A 198 7.91 14.26 14.71
N GLY A 199 6.68 14.71 14.50
CA GLY A 199 5.50 14.23 15.21
C GLY A 199 4.61 13.31 14.39
N MET A 200 4.69 13.42 13.06
CA MET A 200 3.90 12.66 12.11
C MET A 200 4.79 11.96 11.10
N LEU A 201 4.50 10.69 10.83
CA LEU A 201 5.15 9.88 9.80
C LEU A 201 4.10 9.34 8.84
N VAL A 202 4.26 9.60 7.55
CA VAL A 202 3.46 9.01 6.48
C VAL A 202 4.35 8.09 5.64
N LEU A 203 4.03 6.80 5.61
CA LEU A 203 4.71 5.84 4.74
C LEU A 203 3.88 5.62 3.47
N THR A 204 4.56 5.72 2.33
CA THR A 204 3.97 5.51 1.00
C THR A 204 4.78 4.48 0.20
N PRO A 205 4.16 3.70 -0.71
CA PRO A 205 4.85 2.69 -1.50
C PRO A 205 5.79 3.27 -2.58
N THR A 206 5.42 4.39 -3.20
CA THR A 206 6.17 4.97 -4.33
C THR A 206 6.70 6.37 -4.02
N ARG A 207 7.75 6.76 -4.75
CA ARG A 207 8.42 8.06 -4.61
C ARG A 207 7.50 9.19 -5.09
N GLU A 208 6.83 8.94 -6.21
CA GLU A 208 5.87 9.85 -6.83
C GLU A 208 4.69 10.14 -5.88
N LEU A 209 4.17 9.11 -5.20
CA LEU A 209 3.11 9.29 -4.21
C LEU A 209 3.62 10.07 -2.99
N ALA A 210 4.85 9.80 -2.53
CA ALA A 210 5.45 10.55 -1.43
C ALA A 210 5.54 12.06 -1.74
N LEU A 211 6.03 12.40 -2.93
CA LEU A 211 6.11 13.79 -3.41
C LEU A 211 4.73 14.43 -3.54
N GLN A 212 3.73 13.68 -4.02
CA GLN A 212 2.37 14.17 -4.10
C GLN A 212 1.79 14.48 -2.72
N VAL A 213 1.92 13.56 -1.76
CA VAL A 213 1.46 13.76 -0.39
C VAL A 213 2.19 14.94 0.25
N GLN A 214 3.47 15.17 -0.08
CA GLN A 214 4.22 16.34 0.38
C GLN A 214 3.72 17.66 -0.24
N GLY A 215 3.33 17.64 -1.51
CA GLY A 215 2.64 18.77 -2.15
C GLY A 215 1.32 19.11 -1.47
N GLU A 216 0.49 18.09 -1.20
CA GLU A 216 -0.77 18.28 -0.46
C GLU A 216 -0.52 18.74 0.97
N CYS A 217 0.47 18.16 1.65
CA CYS A 217 0.86 18.58 2.98
C CYS A 217 1.25 20.06 3.00
N SER A 218 1.98 20.54 2.01
CA SER A 218 2.41 21.94 1.91
C SER A 218 1.23 22.89 1.64
N LYS A 219 0.28 22.49 0.78
CA LYS A 219 -0.93 23.28 0.47
C LYS A 219 -1.87 23.44 1.65
N TYR A 220 -2.06 22.38 2.43
CA TYR A 220 -3.06 22.33 3.51
C TYR A 220 -2.48 22.45 4.91
N SER A 221 -1.15 22.59 5.05
CA SER A 221 -0.50 22.75 6.36
C SER A 221 -1.11 23.91 7.14
N CYS A 222 -1.27 23.71 8.44
CA CYS A 222 -1.79 24.71 9.38
C CYS A 222 -0.73 24.96 10.46
N GLY A 223 -0.59 26.20 10.93
CA GLY A 223 0.31 26.56 12.02
C GLY A 223 1.81 26.50 11.69
N GLY A 224 2.19 26.66 10.41
CA GLY A 224 3.60 26.70 10.00
C GLY A 224 4.35 25.36 10.14
N LEU A 225 3.62 24.24 10.10
CA LEU A 225 4.22 22.90 10.14
C LEU A 225 5.12 22.67 8.93
N ARG A 226 6.33 22.17 9.17
CA ARG A 226 7.28 21.84 8.11
C ARG A 226 7.19 20.36 7.76
N SER A 227 7.19 20.07 6.46
CA SER A 227 7.19 18.70 5.94
C SER A 227 8.41 18.44 5.07
N VAL A 228 8.91 17.21 5.10
CA VAL A 228 10.01 16.74 4.24
C VAL A 228 9.63 15.42 3.59
N CYS A 229 10.06 15.24 2.34
CA CYS A 229 9.87 14.00 1.59
C CYS A 229 11.18 13.19 1.54
N VAL A 230 11.17 11.96 2.05
CA VAL A 230 12.33 11.09 2.18
C VAL A 230 12.17 9.86 1.29
N TYR A 231 12.92 9.81 0.19
CA TYR A 231 12.78 8.74 -0.79
C TYR A 231 14.08 8.45 -1.55
N GLY A 232 14.22 7.22 -2.04
CA GLY A 232 15.42 6.75 -2.75
C GLY A 232 15.60 7.42 -4.12
N GLY A 233 16.82 7.43 -4.66
CA GLY A 233 17.11 7.97 -5.99
C GLY A 233 17.17 9.50 -6.10
N GLY A 234 16.67 10.24 -5.10
CA GLY A 234 16.96 11.66 -4.92
C GLY A 234 18.23 11.90 -4.09
N ASP A 235 18.64 13.17 -4.01
CA ASP A 235 19.80 13.64 -3.23
C ASP A 235 19.64 13.30 -1.75
N ARG A 236 20.53 12.44 -1.26
CA ARG A 236 20.53 11.97 0.13
C ARG A 236 20.97 13.05 1.10
N ASP A 237 22.00 13.82 0.74
CA ASP A 237 22.60 14.79 1.66
C ASP A 237 21.69 16.00 1.83
N LYS A 238 21.01 16.42 0.77
CA LYS A 238 19.94 17.41 0.85
C LYS A 238 18.78 16.96 1.76
N GLN A 239 18.33 15.71 1.64
CA GLN A 239 17.30 15.17 2.53
C GLN A 239 17.74 15.15 4.00
N ILE A 240 19.01 14.84 4.27
CA ILE A 240 19.59 14.89 5.63
C ILE A 240 19.64 16.33 6.14
N GLU A 241 20.05 17.28 5.29
CA GLU A 241 20.09 18.71 5.65
C GLU A 241 18.69 19.23 5.99
N ASP A 242 17.68 18.88 5.19
CA ASP A 242 16.30 19.28 5.43
C ASP A 242 15.72 18.67 6.72
N LEU A 243 16.09 17.42 7.04
CA LEU A 243 15.78 16.81 8.33
C LEU A 243 16.44 17.55 9.51
N ARG A 244 17.69 18.01 9.34
CA ARG A 244 18.45 18.74 10.38
C ARG A 244 17.91 20.13 10.66
N LYS A 245 17.27 20.77 9.69
CA LYS A 245 16.60 22.08 9.87
C LYS A 245 15.41 22.00 10.85
N GLY A 246 15.00 20.79 11.23
CA GLY A 246 13.84 20.51 12.07
C GLY A 246 12.60 20.31 11.21
N VAL A 247 11.82 19.28 11.52
CA VAL A 247 10.65 18.88 10.72
C VAL A 247 9.55 18.36 11.64
N ASP A 248 8.30 18.60 11.26
CA ASP A 248 7.12 18.14 11.99
C ASP A 248 6.50 16.90 11.33
N VAL A 249 6.52 16.86 9.99
CA VAL A 249 5.92 15.80 9.17
C VAL A 249 6.97 15.16 8.26
N ILE A 250 7.19 13.86 8.41
CA ILE A 250 8.02 13.07 7.48
C ILE A 250 7.09 12.27 6.58
N ILE A 251 7.27 12.42 5.27
CA ILE A 251 6.59 11.60 4.26
C ILE A 251 7.67 10.78 3.56
N ALA A 252 7.56 9.46 3.55
CA ALA A 252 8.68 8.64 3.15
C ALA A 252 8.32 7.34 2.44
N THR A 253 9.23 6.91 1.57
CA THR A 253 9.28 5.51 1.13
C THR A 253 10.11 4.69 2.14
N PRO A 254 9.69 3.47 2.50
CA PRO A 254 10.34 2.69 3.56
C PRO A 254 11.86 2.51 3.38
N GLY A 255 12.32 2.24 2.15
CA GLY A 255 13.74 1.95 1.89
C GLY A 255 14.69 3.09 2.32
N ARG A 256 14.46 4.33 1.85
CA ARG A 256 15.32 5.47 2.20
C ARG A 256 15.17 5.87 3.67
N LEU A 257 13.97 5.79 4.23
CA LEU A 257 13.79 6.12 5.65
C LEU A 257 14.57 5.15 6.54
N ASN A 258 14.57 3.87 6.21
CA ASN A 258 15.32 2.84 6.93
C ASN A 258 16.84 3.08 6.85
N ASP A 259 17.36 3.45 5.66
CA ASP A 259 18.75 3.88 5.49
C ASP A 259 19.11 5.05 6.42
N LEU A 260 18.30 6.11 6.43
CA LEU A 260 18.55 7.27 7.29
C LEU A 260 18.40 6.95 8.78
N GLN A 261 17.47 6.06 9.15
CA GLN A 261 17.26 5.61 10.52
C GLN A 261 18.44 4.79 11.03
N MET A 262 18.92 3.82 10.23
CA MET A 262 20.07 2.98 10.56
C MET A 262 21.36 3.80 10.73
N ASN A 263 21.52 4.84 9.92
CA ASN A 263 22.65 5.77 10.00
C ASN A 263 22.42 6.90 11.02
N HIS A 264 21.42 6.78 11.90
CA HIS A 264 21.10 7.75 12.96
C HIS A 264 20.89 9.19 12.47
N CYS A 265 20.51 9.37 11.20
CA CYS A 265 20.23 10.68 10.60
C CYS A 265 18.84 11.21 10.97
N VAL A 266 17.93 10.33 11.40
CA VAL A 266 16.57 10.66 11.83
C VAL A 266 16.21 9.93 13.12
N ASN A 267 15.42 10.59 13.97
CA ASN A 267 14.90 10.01 15.20
C ASN A 267 13.37 9.94 15.14
N LEU A 268 12.82 8.73 15.24
CA LEU A 268 11.39 8.46 15.11
C LEU A 268 10.66 8.29 16.46
N LYS A 269 11.35 8.41 17.59
CA LYS A 269 10.76 8.18 18.93
C LYS A 269 9.62 9.15 19.27
N SER A 270 9.63 10.34 18.68
CA SER A 270 8.65 11.42 18.92
C SER A 270 7.42 11.35 18.03
N ILE A 271 7.36 10.39 17.10
CA ILE A 271 6.21 10.19 16.21
C ILE A 271 5.02 9.75 17.05
N THR A 272 3.97 10.56 17.08
CA THR A 272 2.73 10.27 17.81
C THR A 272 1.57 9.94 16.88
N TYR A 273 1.74 10.20 15.57
CA TYR A 273 0.75 9.93 14.52
C TYR A 273 1.43 9.24 13.33
N LEU A 274 1.01 8.01 13.03
CA LEU A 274 1.54 7.20 11.94
C LEU A 274 0.48 6.99 10.88
N VAL A 275 0.85 7.16 9.61
CA VAL A 275 0.02 6.83 8.47
C VAL A 275 0.69 5.77 7.61
N LEU A 276 -0.06 4.73 7.26
CA LEU A 276 0.30 3.73 6.28
C LEU A 276 -0.61 3.92 5.06
N ASP A 277 -0.14 4.65 4.04
CA ASP A 277 -0.93 4.92 2.84
C ASP A 277 -0.67 3.90 1.74
N GLU A 278 -1.72 3.51 1.03
CA GLU A 278 -1.73 2.39 0.08
C GLU A 278 -1.09 1.11 0.69
N ALA A 279 -1.60 0.68 1.85
CA ALA A 279 -1.02 -0.40 2.64
C ALA A 279 -1.00 -1.77 1.94
N ASP A 280 -2.00 -2.06 1.10
CA ASP A 280 -1.99 -3.18 0.16
C ASP A 280 -0.74 -3.18 -0.72
N LYS A 281 -0.27 -2.00 -1.12
CA LYS A 281 0.84 -1.85 -2.06
C LYS A 281 2.18 -1.94 -1.41
N MET A 282 2.28 -1.45 -0.19
CA MET A 282 3.47 -1.67 0.61
C MET A 282 3.71 -3.17 0.84
N LEU A 283 2.65 -3.98 0.97
CA LEU A 283 2.78 -5.43 1.03
C LEU A 283 3.14 -6.07 -0.32
N ASP A 284 2.44 -5.70 -1.41
CA ASP A 284 2.72 -6.24 -2.76
C ASP A 284 4.19 -6.03 -3.18
N MET A 285 4.79 -4.91 -2.75
CA MET A 285 6.19 -4.57 -3.03
C MET A 285 7.19 -5.19 -2.07
N GLY A 286 6.74 -5.97 -1.09
CA GLY A 286 7.59 -6.61 -0.09
C GLY A 286 8.20 -5.63 0.91
N PHE A 287 7.57 -4.48 1.17
CA PHE A 287 8.03 -3.52 2.17
C PHE A 287 7.69 -3.91 3.62
N GLU A 288 6.93 -4.99 3.85
CA GLU A 288 6.56 -5.45 5.20
C GLU A 288 7.76 -5.50 6.17
N PRO A 289 8.91 -6.13 5.83
CA PRO A 289 10.05 -6.18 6.74
C PRO A 289 10.68 -4.80 6.99
N GLN A 290 10.63 -3.89 6.01
CA GLN A 290 11.16 -2.54 6.12
C GLN A 290 10.28 -1.68 7.02
N ILE A 291 8.95 -1.82 6.90
CA ILE A 291 7.98 -1.17 7.79
C ILE A 291 8.17 -1.66 9.22
N MET A 292 8.29 -2.98 9.43
CA MET A 292 8.56 -3.54 10.76
C MET A 292 9.76 -2.88 11.42
N LYS A 293 10.87 -2.77 10.67
CA LYS A 293 12.11 -2.16 11.17
C LYS A 293 11.96 -0.68 11.52
N ILE A 294 11.23 0.08 10.71
CA ILE A 294 10.92 1.49 10.99
C ILE A 294 10.13 1.61 12.30
N LEU A 295 9.12 0.77 12.49
CA LEU A 295 8.22 0.84 13.63
C LEU A 295 8.87 0.40 14.96
N LEU A 296 10.01 -0.29 14.93
CA LEU A 296 10.78 -0.59 16.14
C LEU A 296 11.22 0.70 16.88
N ASP A 297 11.44 1.80 16.18
CA ASP A 297 11.82 3.10 16.76
C ASP A 297 10.68 4.11 16.85
N VAL A 298 9.44 3.66 16.62
CA VAL A 298 8.23 4.46 16.82
C VAL A 298 7.55 4.01 18.11
N ARG A 299 7.12 4.97 18.92
CA ARG A 299 6.44 4.67 20.20
C ARG A 299 5.16 3.84 20.00
N PRO A 300 4.85 2.92 20.93
CA PRO A 300 3.73 1.99 20.79
C PRO A 300 2.36 2.63 21.06
N ASP A 301 2.29 3.73 21.80
CA ASP A 301 1.08 4.45 22.17
C ASP A 301 0.68 5.54 21.16
N ARG A 302 1.29 5.55 19.98
CA ARG A 302 0.89 6.39 18.83
C ARG A 302 -0.56 6.15 18.42
N GLN A 303 -1.09 7.04 17.58
CA GLN A 303 -2.27 6.75 16.77
C GLN A 303 -1.83 6.29 15.38
N THR A 304 -2.46 5.26 14.83
CA THR A 304 -2.17 4.72 13.50
C THR A 304 -3.39 4.82 12.60
N VAL A 305 -3.22 5.40 11.41
CA VAL A 305 -4.22 5.40 10.34
C VAL A 305 -3.68 4.63 9.15
N MET A 306 -4.42 3.64 8.69
CA MET A 306 -4.07 2.84 7.52
C MET A 306 -5.10 3.08 6.43
N THR A 307 -4.64 3.47 5.24
CA THR A 307 -5.50 3.66 4.07
C THR A 307 -5.15 2.66 2.99
N SER A 308 -6.17 2.10 2.36
CA SER A 308 -6.01 1.14 1.27
C SER A 308 -7.14 1.30 0.26
N ALA A 309 -6.91 0.88 -0.98
CA ALA A 309 -8.00 0.75 -1.96
C ALA A 309 -8.58 -0.66 -2.00
N THR A 310 -7.83 -1.67 -1.53
CA THR A 310 -8.28 -3.06 -1.45
C THR A 310 -8.14 -3.61 -0.04
N TRP A 311 -8.87 -4.69 0.27
CA TRP A 311 -8.84 -5.31 1.61
C TRP A 311 -8.63 -6.83 1.62
N PRO A 312 -7.56 -7.33 0.97
CA PRO A 312 -7.24 -8.75 0.93
C PRO A 312 -6.73 -9.25 2.30
N TYR A 313 -6.67 -10.58 2.46
CA TYR A 313 -6.24 -11.23 3.70
C TYR A 313 -4.84 -10.82 4.17
N SER A 314 -3.90 -10.60 3.24
CA SER A 314 -2.55 -10.11 3.54
C SER A 314 -2.56 -8.77 4.27
N VAL A 315 -3.40 -7.84 3.83
CA VAL A 315 -3.56 -6.51 4.45
C VAL A 315 -4.24 -6.59 5.80
N ARG A 316 -5.22 -7.51 5.96
CA ARG A 316 -5.85 -7.76 7.26
C ARG A 316 -4.83 -8.21 8.31
N ARG A 317 -3.91 -9.10 7.92
CA ARG A 317 -2.83 -9.57 8.81
C ARG A 317 -1.85 -8.45 9.18
N LEU A 318 -1.49 -7.61 8.20
CA LEU A 318 -0.69 -6.41 8.44
C LEU A 318 -1.42 -5.52 9.46
N ALA A 319 -2.71 -5.22 9.24
CA ALA A 319 -3.50 -4.37 10.13
C ALA A 319 -3.50 -4.83 11.58
N GLN A 320 -3.70 -6.13 11.81
CA GLN A 320 -3.67 -6.73 13.15
C GLN A 320 -2.32 -6.56 13.86
N SER A 321 -1.23 -6.44 13.11
CA SER A 321 0.12 -6.34 13.66
C SER A 321 0.53 -4.91 14.04
N TYR A 322 -0.06 -3.89 13.42
CA TYR A 322 0.41 -2.49 13.60
C TYR A 322 -0.62 -1.52 14.16
N LEU A 323 -1.91 -1.86 14.12
CA LEU A 323 -2.98 -1.04 14.68
C LEU A 323 -3.44 -1.62 16.02
N LYS A 324 -3.88 -0.75 16.93
CA LYS A 324 -4.41 -1.14 18.24
C LYS A 324 -5.90 -0.83 18.31
N GLU A 325 -6.72 -1.86 18.45
CA GLU A 325 -8.19 -1.76 18.53
C GLU A 325 -8.73 -0.75 17.48
N PRO A 326 -8.52 -0.98 16.17
CA PRO A 326 -8.92 -0.02 15.16
C PRO A 326 -10.43 -0.09 14.87
N MET A 327 -10.99 1.03 14.44
CA MET A 327 -12.24 1.02 13.69
C MET A 327 -11.94 0.90 12.19
N ILE A 328 -12.83 0.25 11.46
CA ILE A 328 -12.73 0.09 10.01
C ILE A 328 -13.89 0.80 9.32
N VAL A 329 -13.58 1.54 8.26
CA VAL A 329 -14.54 2.23 7.40
C VAL A 329 -14.32 1.76 5.97
N TYR A 330 -15.36 1.19 5.38
CA TYR A 330 -15.43 0.82 3.97
C TYR A 330 -16.35 1.77 3.24
N VAL A 331 -15.91 2.23 2.07
CA VAL A 331 -16.75 2.99 1.15
C VAL A 331 -16.81 2.24 -0.18
N GLY A 332 -18.02 1.85 -0.56
CA GLY A 332 -18.28 0.94 -1.67
C GLY A 332 -18.60 -0.48 -1.20
N THR A 333 -18.56 -1.44 -2.12
CA THR A 333 -18.81 -2.84 -1.79
C THR A 333 -17.53 -3.52 -1.25
N LEU A 334 -17.67 -4.55 -0.41
CA LEU A 334 -16.54 -5.25 0.23
C LEU A 334 -15.65 -6.02 -0.78
N ASP A 335 -16.18 -6.32 -1.96
CA ASP A 335 -15.44 -6.96 -3.04
C ASP A 335 -14.85 -5.90 -3.97
N ILE A 336 -13.72 -6.25 -4.60
CA ILE A 336 -12.94 -5.43 -5.55
C ILE A 336 -13.86 -4.52 -6.36
N VAL A 337 -13.97 -3.26 -5.94
CA VAL A 337 -15.00 -2.35 -6.42
C VAL A 337 -14.61 -1.91 -7.81
N ALA A 338 -15.28 -2.49 -8.81
CA ALA A 338 -15.20 -2.05 -10.18
C ALA A 338 -15.53 -0.55 -10.26
N VAL A 339 -14.69 0.22 -10.95
CA VAL A 339 -14.88 1.67 -11.08
C VAL A 339 -16.02 1.91 -12.06
N SER A 340 -17.23 2.17 -11.56
CA SER A 340 -18.42 2.33 -12.41
C SER A 340 -18.37 3.58 -13.31
N SER A 341 -17.50 4.55 -13.01
CA SER A 341 -17.25 5.72 -13.88
C SER A 341 -16.39 5.42 -15.10
N VAL A 342 -15.84 4.20 -15.20
CA VAL A 342 -14.94 3.80 -16.28
C VAL A 342 -15.61 2.76 -17.17
N LYS A 343 -15.74 3.06 -18.46
CA LYS A 343 -16.16 2.11 -19.48
C LYS A 343 -15.02 1.13 -19.76
N GLN A 344 -15.29 -0.17 -19.64
CA GLN A 344 -14.27 -1.21 -19.70
C GLN A 344 -14.45 -2.06 -20.96
N ASN A 345 -13.51 -1.94 -21.90
CA ASN A 345 -13.46 -2.74 -23.12
C ASN A 345 -12.36 -3.80 -22.98
N ILE A 346 -12.75 -5.08 -23.04
CA ILE A 346 -11.81 -6.20 -23.04
C ILE A 346 -11.67 -6.73 -24.47
N ILE A 347 -10.42 -6.89 -24.92
CA ILE A 347 -10.09 -7.45 -26.22
C ILE A 347 -9.29 -8.72 -25.98
N VAL A 348 -9.87 -9.87 -26.34
CA VAL A 348 -9.17 -11.14 -26.36
C VAL A 348 -8.32 -11.18 -27.63
N THR A 349 -7.02 -11.40 -27.48
CA THR A 349 -6.06 -11.31 -28.60
C THR A 349 -4.87 -12.23 -28.37
N THR A 350 -3.97 -12.30 -29.35
CA THR A 350 -2.69 -13.00 -29.27
C THR A 350 -1.54 -12.04 -28.96
N GLU A 351 -0.41 -12.55 -28.47
CA GLU A 351 0.79 -11.72 -28.20
C GLU A 351 1.32 -11.01 -29.46
N GLU A 352 1.13 -11.64 -30.63
CA GLU A 352 1.61 -11.14 -31.93
C GLU A 352 0.77 -9.94 -32.39
N GLU A 353 -0.53 -9.97 -32.15
CA GLU A 353 -1.48 -8.94 -32.57
C GLU A 353 -1.52 -7.71 -31.65
N LYS A 354 -1.03 -7.82 -30.40
CA LYS A 354 -1.03 -6.71 -29.44
C LYS A 354 -0.42 -5.42 -30.00
N ARG A 355 0.66 -5.56 -30.80
CA ARG A 355 1.34 -4.42 -31.44
C ARG A 355 0.43 -3.68 -32.41
N THR A 356 -0.26 -4.41 -33.27
CA THR A 356 -1.21 -3.83 -34.23
C THR A 356 -2.35 -3.15 -33.48
N HIS A 357 -2.89 -3.79 -32.43
CA HIS A 357 -3.98 -3.22 -31.64
C HIS A 357 -3.64 -1.88 -30.98
N ILE A 358 -2.45 -1.74 -30.37
CA ILE A 358 -2.08 -0.48 -29.73
C ILE A 358 -1.83 0.61 -30.78
N GLN A 359 -1.21 0.28 -31.91
CA GLN A 359 -0.96 1.25 -32.97
C GLN A 359 -2.27 1.80 -33.53
N THR A 360 -3.19 0.92 -33.95
CA THR A 360 -4.52 1.33 -34.44
C THR A 360 -5.28 2.15 -33.41
N PHE A 361 -5.19 1.77 -32.13
CA PHE A 361 -5.81 2.55 -31.05
C PHE A 361 -5.21 3.95 -30.97
N LEU A 362 -3.88 4.08 -30.87
CA LEU A 362 -3.19 5.37 -30.73
C LEU A 362 -3.35 6.28 -31.95
N GLU A 363 -3.52 5.71 -33.15
CA GLU A 363 -3.85 6.47 -34.37
C GLU A 363 -5.30 6.98 -34.36
N SER A 364 -6.21 6.29 -33.68
CA SER A 364 -7.62 6.66 -33.57
C SER A 364 -7.95 7.69 -32.48
N ILE A 365 -7.00 8.01 -31.60
CA ILE A 365 -7.25 8.92 -30.46
C ILE A 365 -7.45 10.37 -30.93
N SER A 366 -8.32 11.09 -30.24
CA SER A 366 -8.56 12.50 -30.55
C SER A 366 -7.41 13.38 -30.03
N PRO A 367 -7.18 14.57 -30.61
CA PRO A 367 -6.10 15.44 -30.17
C PRO A 367 -6.15 15.89 -28.69
N GLY A 368 -7.34 15.89 -28.09
CA GLY A 368 -7.57 16.21 -26.67
C GLY A 368 -7.41 15.03 -25.71
N ASP A 369 -7.18 13.81 -26.21
CA ASP A 369 -7.06 12.63 -25.36
C ASP A 369 -5.70 12.54 -24.68
N LYS A 370 -5.74 12.06 -23.43
CA LYS A 370 -4.56 11.75 -22.64
C LYS A 370 -4.62 10.29 -22.23
N VAL A 371 -3.59 9.54 -22.61
CA VAL A 371 -3.55 8.08 -22.54
C VAL A 371 -2.41 7.64 -21.63
N ILE A 372 -2.70 6.69 -20.74
CA ILE A 372 -1.67 5.92 -20.05
C ILE A 372 -1.71 4.47 -20.54
N VAL A 373 -0.56 3.97 -20.99
CA VAL A 373 -0.39 2.59 -21.48
C VAL A 373 0.39 1.80 -20.43
N PHE A 374 -0.21 0.74 -19.91
CA PHE A 374 0.43 -0.14 -18.93
C PHE A 374 1.02 -1.39 -19.57
N VAL A 375 2.29 -1.61 -19.26
CA VAL A 375 3.10 -2.73 -19.75
C VAL A 375 3.77 -3.41 -18.56
N CYS A 376 3.85 -4.74 -18.55
CA CYS A 376 4.34 -5.46 -17.36
C CYS A 376 5.89 -5.44 -17.23
N ARG A 377 6.62 -5.35 -18.35
CA ARG A 377 8.09 -5.44 -18.37
C ARG A 377 8.72 -4.10 -18.72
N LYS A 378 9.77 -3.73 -17.98
CA LYS A 378 10.52 -2.46 -18.17
C LYS A 378 11.15 -2.37 -19.56
N THR A 379 11.81 -3.44 -20.01
CA THR A 379 12.42 -3.49 -21.35
C THR A 379 11.37 -3.31 -22.46
N LEU A 380 10.17 -3.86 -22.27
CA LEU A 380 9.09 -3.73 -23.25
C LEU A 380 8.53 -2.30 -23.30
N VAL A 381 8.53 -1.56 -22.18
CA VAL A 381 8.24 -0.12 -22.18
C VAL A 381 9.20 0.62 -23.10
N ASP A 382 10.51 0.37 -22.99
CA ASP A 382 11.51 1.05 -23.82
C ASP A 382 11.39 0.69 -25.30
N HIS A 383 11.20 -0.60 -25.62
CA HIS A 383 11.00 -1.06 -26.99
C HIS A 383 9.74 -0.46 -27.62
N LEU A 384 8.59 -0.58 -26.93
CA LEU A 384 7.32 -0.06 -27.43
C LEU A 384 7.36 1.46 -27.59
N SER A 385 8.01 2.17 -26.67
CA SER A 385 8.17 3.62 -26.77
C SER A 385 9.01 4.01 -27.99
N SER A 386 10.11 3.30 -28.23
CA SER A 386 10.99 3.55 -29.37
C SER A 386 10.28 3.29 -30.70
N ASP A 387 9.56 2.17 -30.80
CA ASP A 387 8.80 1.80 -32.00
C ASP A 387 7.72 2.84 -32.33
N LEU A 388 6.99 3.32 -31.32
CA LEU A 388 5.94 4.33 -31.52
C LEU A 388 6.53 5.70 -31.92
N ILE A 389 7.67 6.09 -31.35
CA ILE A 389 8.38 7.32 -31.75
C ILE A 389 8.84 7.23 -33.21
N LEU A 390 9.37 6.08 -33.64
CA LEU A 390 9.73 5.84 -35.05
C LEU A 390 8.50 5.87 -35.97
N GLY A 391 7.33 5.48 -35.47
CA GLY A 391 6.03 5.63 -36.12
C GLY A 391 5.44 7.04 -36.07
N ASN A 392 6.22 8.07 -35.67
CA ASN A 392 5.77 9.47 -35.51
C ASN A 392 4.67 9.68 -34.46
N ILE A 393 4.52 8.77 -33.50
CA ILE A 393 3.61 8.93 -32.35
C ILE A 393 4.45 9.37 -31.14
N PRO A 394 4.34 10.63 -30.68
CA PRO A 394 5.13 11.12 -29.57
C PRO A 394 4.64 10.51 -28.25
N VAL A 395 5.51 9.74 -27.60
CA VAL A 395 5.22 9.09 -26.31
C VAL A 395 6.35 9.34 -25.32
N GLU A 396 6.01 9.32 -24.04
CA GLU A 396 6.96 9.34 -22.92
C GLU A 396 6.95 7.98 -22.22
N SER A 397 8.04 7.62 -21.54
CA SER A 397 8.19 6.33 -20.85
C SER A 397 8.45 6.48 -19.35
N LEU A 398 7.85 5.63 -18.52
CA LEU A 398 8.01 5.67 -17.05
C LEU A 398 8.15 4.28 -16.42
N HIS A 399 9.34 3.97 -15.91
CA HIS A 399 9.62 2.73 -15.19
C HIS A 399 10.77 2.89 -14.20
N GLY A 400 10.96 1.87 -13.36
CA GLY A 400 11.90 1.92 -12.23
C GLY A 400 13.39 2.01 -12.58
N ASP A 401 13.78 1.74 -13.84
CA ASP A 401 15.19 1.82 -14.27
C ASP A 401 15.55 3.19 -14.87
N ARG A 402 14.56 4.07 -15.08
CA ARG A 402 14.80 5.47 -15.41
C ARG A 402 15.35 6.22 -14.21
N GLU A 403 16.24 7.17 -14.46
CA GLU A 403 16.74 8.07 -13.42
C GLU A 403 15.59 8.88 -12.81
N GLN A 404 15.71 9.21 -11.52
CA GLN A 404 14.65 9.90 -10.79
C GLN A 404 14.30 11.26 -11.41
N ARG A 405 15.31 12.02 -11.85
CA ARG A 405 15.14 13.31 -12.53
C ARG A 405 14.33 13.18 -13.82
N ASP A 406 14.54 12.12 -14.58
CA ASP A 406 13.82 11.87 -15.84
C ASP A 406 12.38 11.47 -15.56
N ARG A 407 12.16 10.64 -14.54
CA ARG A 407 10.81 10.24 -14.09
C ARG A 407 9.98 11.45 -13.66
N GLU A 408 10.57 12.35 -12.88
CA GLU A 408 9.93 13.59 -12.45
C GLU A 408 9.59 14.49 -13.63
N ARG A 409 10.54 14.71 -14.54
CA ARG A 409 10.34 15.48 -15.76
C ARG A 409 9.24 14.90 -16.66
N THR A 410 9.25 13.58 -16.89
CA THR A 410 8.23 12.90 -17.69
C THR A 410 6.85 13.04 -17.04
N LEU A 411 6.76 12.91 -15.72
CA LEU A 411 5.51 13.09 -14.99
C LEU A 411 5.01 14.54 -15.06
N GLU A 412 5.90 15.52 -14.94
CA GLU A 412 5.58 16.94 -15.11
C GLU A 412 5.11 17.25 -16.53
N ASN A 413 5.79 16.73 -17.55
CA ASN A 413 5.39 16.88 -18.95
C ASN A 413 3.99 16.30 -19.19
N PHE A 414 3.72 15.11 -18.65
CA PHE A 414 2.42 14.47 -18.77
C PHE A 414 1.32 15.24 -18.01
N LYS A 415 1.60 15.72 -16.80
CA LYS A 415 0.70 16.59 -16.02
C LYS A 415 0.38 17.89 -16.74
N ALA A 416 1.39 18.55 -17.29
CA ALA A 416 1.25 19.81 -18.03
C ALA A 416 0.60 19.64 -19.42
N GLY A 417 0.37 18.40 -19.87
CA GLY A 417 -0.19 18.11 -21.20
C GLY A 417 0.80 18.28 -22.35
N LYS A 418 2.09 18.48 -22.06
CA LYS A 418 3.17 18.50 -23.08
C LYS A 418 3.34 17.13 -23.74
N ALA A 419 3.16 16.07 -22.95
CA ALA A 419 3.06 14.70 -23.42
C ALA A 419 1.64 14.19 -23.20
N ARG A 420 1.03 13.60 -24.24
CA ARG A 420 -0.33 13.05 -24.16
C ARG A 420 -0.37 11.55 -23.90
N ILE A 421 0.70 10.85 -24.27
CA ILE A 421 0.78 9.39 -24.17
C ILE A 421 1.93 9.04 -23.24
N LEU A 422 1.62 8.32 -22.18
CA LEU A 422 2.60 7.83 -21.20
C LEU A 422 2.60 6.31 -21.19
N ILE A 423 3.73 5.69 -21.54
CA ILE A 423 3.90 4.24 -21.47
C ILE A 423 4.64 3.90 -20.17
N ALA A 424 4.03 3.08 -19.34
CA ALA A 424 4.54 2.86 -18.00
C ALA A 424 4.39 1.42 -17.51
N THR A 425 5.26 1.07 -16.58
CA THR A 425 5.05 -0.11 -15.72
C THR A 425 4.08 0.21 -14.58
N ASP A 426 3.76 -0.79 -13.75
CA ASP A 426 2.93 -0.64 -12.55
C ASP A 426 3.42 0.38 -11.53
N LEU A 427 4.62 0.94 -11.71
CA LEU A 427 5.04 2.13 -11.00
C LEU A 427 4.02 3.29 -11.15
N ALA A 428 3.43 3.45 -12.34
CA ALA A 428 2.49 4.52 -12.63
C ALA A 428 1.03 4.15 -12.34
N SER A 429 0.73 2.88 -12.05
CA SER A 429 -0.64 2.42 -11.83
C SER A 429 -1.19 2.88 -10.48
N ARG A 430 -0.32 3.43 -9.60
CA ARG A 430 -0.64 3.71 -8.20
C ARG A 430 -0.07 5.05 -7.77
N GLY A 431 -0.82 5.79 -6.95
CA GLY A 431 -0.41 7.11 -6.47
C GLY A 431 -0.17 8.24 -7.50
N LEU A 432 -0.23 8.00 -8.81
CA LEU A 432 -0.16 9.05 -9.83
C LEU A 432 -1.46 9.87 -9.86
N ASP A 433 -1.39 11.15 -9.47
CA ASP A 433 -2.52 12.08 -9.55
C ASP A 433 -2.44 13.00 -10.76
N VAL A 434 -3.14 12.56 -11.80
CA VAL A 434 -3.36 13.28 -13.04
C VAL A 434 -4.86 13.18 -13.30
N HIS A 435 -5.55 14.31 -13.24
CA HIS A 435 -7.02 14.33 -13.24
C HIS A 435 -7.63 14.25 -14.64
N ASP A 436 -6.83 14.49 -15.68
CA ASP A 436 -7.26 14.64 -17.07
C ASP A 436 -6.83 13.48 -17.97
N ILE A 437 -6.54 12.30 -17.39
CA ILE A 437 -6.39 11.06 -18.16
C ILE A 437 -7.78 10.67 -18.69
N THR A 438 -7.92 10.55 -20.01
CA THR A 438 -9.17 10.11 -20.65
C THR A 438 -9.18 8.59 -20.81
N HIS A 439 -8.05 8.01 -21.25
CA HIS A 439 -7.94 6.58 -21.54
C HIS A 439 -6.86 5.86 -20.75
N VAL A 440 -7.17 4.63 -20.33
CA VAL A 440 -6.20 3.67 -19.77
C VAL A 440 -6.09 2.48 -20.71
N TYR A 441 -4.89 2.18 -21.20
CA TYR A 441 -4.65 1.05 -22.11
C TYR A 441 -3.78 0.00 -21.41
N ASN A 442 -4.34 -1.16 -21.08
CA ASN A 442 -3.58 -2.28 -20.55
C ASN A 442 -3.06 -3.13 -21.72
N TYR A 443 -1.81 -2.88 -22.13
CA TYR A 443 -1.14 -3.65 -23.18
C TYR A 443 -0.88 -5.09 -22.72
N ASP A 444 -0.44 -5.23 -21.47
CA ASP A 444 -0.37 -6.52 -20.78
C ASP A 444 -1.41 -6.55 -19.66
N PHE A 445 -2.09 -7.69 -19.51
CA PHE A 445 -2.90 -7.92 -18.33
C PHE A 445 -2.00 -7.87 -17.08
N PRO A 446 -2.42 -7.19 -15.99
CA PRO A 446 -1.63 -7.09 -14.77
C PRO A 446 -1.47 -8.44 -14.05
N ARG A 447 -0.62 -8.48 -13.02
CA ARG A 447 -0.32 -9.74 -12.32
C ARG A 447 -1.51 -10.31 -11.56
N ASN A 448 -2.37 -9.44 -11.07
CA ASN A 448 -3.57 -9.77 -10.33
C ASN A 448 -4.69 -8.78 -10.63
N ILE A 449 -5.89 -9.12 -10.17
CA ILE A 449 -7.09 -8.35 -10.47
C ILE A 449 -7.14 -7.03 -9.70
N GLU A 450 -6.51 -6.97 -8.53
CA GLU A 450 -6.44 -5.76 -7.74
C GLU A 450 -5.69 -4.69 -8.52
N GLU A 451 -4.54 -5.04 -9.09
CA GLU A 451 -3.75 -4.17 -9.95
C GLU A 451 -4.51 -3.70 -11.19
N TYR A 452 -5.33 -4.56 -11.80
CA TYR A 452 -6.26 -4.16 -12.86
C TYR A 452 -7.16 -3.00 -12.41
N VAL A 453 -7.80 -3.12 -11.25
CA VAL A 453 -8.68 -2.06 -10.73
C VAL A 453 -7.92 -0.77 -10.46
N HIS A 454 -6.68 -0.84 -9.96
CA HIS A 454 -5.86 0.37 -9.76
C HIS A 454 -5.45 1.06 -11.06
N ARG A 455 -5.10 0.27 -12.09
CA ARG A 455 -4.76 0.76 -13.43
C ARG A 455 -5.93 1.51 -14.04
N ILE A 456 -7.12 0.88 -14.09
CA ILE A 456 -8.31 1.54 -14.67
C ILE A 456 -8.76 2.75 -13.84
N GLY A 457 -8.53 2.74 -12.51
CA GLY A 457 -8.76 3.89 -11.63
C GLY A 457 -7.81 5.08 -11.82
N ARG A 458 -6.93 5.05 -12.84
CA ARG A 458 -6.19 6.25 -13.30
C ARG A 458 -7.08 7.21 -14.08
N THR A 459 -8.14 6.72 -14.73
CA THR A 459 -9.17 7.56 -15.39
C THR A 459 -10.47 7.60 -14.56
N GLY A 460 -11.46 8.38 -14.99
CA GLY A 460 -12.78 8.44 -14.33
C GLY A 460 -12.79 9.09 -12.94
N ARG A 461 -11.88 10.04 -12.69
CA ARG A 461 -11.69 10.72 -11.38
C ARG A 461 -12.50 12.01 -11.24
N ALA A 462 -12.74 12.41 -9.99
CA ALA A 462 -13.37 13.68 -9.63
C ALA A 462 -14.71 13.95 -10.37
N GLY A 463 -15.52 12.90 -10.55
CA GLY A 463 -16.82 12.97 -11.22
C GLY A 463 -16.77 12.90 -12.76
N ARG A 464 -15.59 12.75 -13.36
CA ARG A 464 -15.44 12.52 -14.81
C ARG A 464 -15.65 11.05 -15.16
N THR A 465 -16.02 10.79 -16.40
CA THR A 465 -16.01 9.45 -17.00
C THR A 465 -14.65 9.16 -17.64
N GLY A 466 -14.37 7.88 -17.86
CA GLY A 466 -13.13 7.43 -18.51
C GLY A 466 -13.35 6.14 -19.30
N GLU A 467 -12.39 5.79 -20.15
CA GLU A 467 -12.42 4.53 -20.90
C GLU A 467 -11.14 3.72 -20.63
N SER A 468 -11.29 2.41 -20.46
CA SER A 468 -10.18 1.49 -20.33
C SER A 468 -10.25 0.40 -21.38
N ILE A 469 -9.14 0.17 -22.09
CA ILE A 469 -8.98 -0.89 -23.08
C ILE A 469 -7.98 -1.89 -22.50
N THR A 470 -8.34 -3.17 -22.47
CA THR A 470 -7.48 -4.21 -21.91
C THR A 470 -7.31 -5.37 -22.86
N LEU A 471 -6.06 -5.64 -23.22
CA LEU A 471 -5.70 -6.81 -24.00
C LEU A 471 -5.54 -8.00 -23.04
N ILE A 472 -6.22 -9.09 -23.33
CA ILE A 472 -6.09 -10.36 -22.59
C ILE A 472 -5.70 -11.47 -23.55
N THR A 473 -4.72 -12.27 -23.15
CA THR A 473 -4.23 -13.38 -23.96
C THR A 473 -4.56 -14.72 -23.32
N ARG A 474 -4.27 -15.80 -24.05
CA ARG A 474 -4.38 -17.17 -23.51
C ARG A 474 -3.54 -17.40 -22.25
N ASN A 475 -2.43 -16.67 -22.07
CA ASN A 475 -1.59 -16.80 -20.88
C ASN A 475 -2.29 -16.31 -19.61
N ASP A 476 -3.25 -15.40 -19.77
CA ASP A 476 -3.93 -14.69 -18.69
C ASP A 476 -5.26 -15.37 -18.29
N TRP A 477 -5.67 -16.45 -18.98
CA TRP A 477 -6.93 -17.18 -18.78
C TRP A 477 -7.29 -17.54 -17.33
N ARG A 478 -6.32 -17.56 -16.41
CA ARG A 478 -6.54 -17.78 -14.97
C ARG A 478 -7.40 -16.70 -14.33
N VAL A 479 -7.28 -15.45 -14.81
CA VAL A 479 -7.99 -14.28 -14.27
C VAL A 479 -9.36 -14.07 -14.90
N ALA A 480 -9.65 -14.76 -16.02
CA ALA A 480 -10.88 -14.56 -16.78
C ALA A 480 -12.18 -14.73 -15.95
N PRO A 481 -12.32 -15.75 -15.06
CA PRO A 481 -13.52 -15.89 -14.24
C PRO A 481 -13.73 -14.71 -13.28
N GLU A 482 -12.66 -14.21 -12.68
CA GLU A 482 -12.70 -13.10 -11.73
C GLU A 482 -12.96 -11.76 -12.45
N LEU A 483 -12.35 -11.57 -13.62
CA LEU A 483 -12.59 -10.41 -14.47
C LEU A 483 -14.05 -10.34 -14.95
N ILE A 484 -14.65 -11.47 -15.34
CA ILE A 484 -16.07 -11.54 -15.71
C ILE A 484 -16.94 -11.04 -14.56
N SER A 485 -16.69 -11.52 -13.33
CA SER A 485 -17.46 -11.07 -12.15
C SER A 485 -17.35 -9.55 -11.93
N ILE A 486 -16.19 -8.95 -12.19
CA ILE A 486 -16.01 -7.49 -12.09
C ILE A 486 -16.79 -6.74 -13.18
N LEU A 487 -16.77 -7.24 -14.42
CA LEU A 487 -17.49 -6.63 -15.54
C LEU A 487 -19.01 -6.71 -15.35
N GLU A 488 -19.54 -7.85 -14.90
CA GLU A 488 -20.95 -8.04 -14.56
C GLU A 488 -21.40 -7.03 -13.50
N ARG A 489 -20.60 -6.88 -12.43
CA ARG A 489 -20.90 -5.94 -11.34
C ARG A 489 -20.85 -4.48 -11.78
N ALA A 490 -19.99 -4.13 -12.73
CA ALA A 490 -19.93 -2.80 -13.31
C ALA A 490 -20.94 -2.58 -14.46
N ASN A 491 -21.79 -3.56 -14.74
CA ASN A 491 -22.77 -3.53 -15.84
C ASN A 491 -22.09 -3.21 -17.19
N GLN A 492 -20.94 -3.85 -17.45
CA GLN A 492 -20.16 -3.69 -18.68
C GLN A 492 -20.46 -4.80 -19.68
N SER A 493 -20.18 -4.56 -20.96
CA SER A 493 -20.30 -5.59 -21.99
C SER A 493 -19.20 -6.64 -21.85
N ILE A 494 -19.57 -7.92 -21.85
CA ILE A 494 -18.65 -9.04 -21.69
C ILE A 494 -18.45 -9.69 -23.05
N PRO A 495 -17.22 -9.74 -23.60
CA PRO A 495 -16.97 -10.42 -24.86
C PRO A 495 -17.24 -11.92 -24.75
N GLU A 496 -17.91 -12.51 -25.74
CA GLU A 496 -18.16 -13.96 -25.80
C GLU A 496 -16.86 -14.77 -25.76
N GLU A 497 -15.80 -14.25 -26.37
CA GLU A 497 -14.47 -14.86 -26.36
C GLU A 497 -13.87 -14.95 -24.94
N LEU A 498 -14.16 -13.97 -24.07
CA LEU A 498 -13.71 -14.00 -22.67
C LEU A 498 -14.46 -15.07 -21.88
N VAL A 499 -15.77 -15.24 -22.14
CA VAL A 499 -16.57 -16.32 -21.55
C VAL A 499 -16.02 -17.67 -21.97
N SER A 500 -15.75 -17.87 -23.27
CA SER A 500 -15.14 -19.10 -23.79
C SER A 500 -13.76 -19.35 -23.16
N MET A 501 -12.94 -18.31 -22.96
CA MET A 501 -11.66 -18.42 -22.28
C MET A 501 -11.82 -18.92 -20.83
N ALA A 502 -12.78 -18.39 -20.08
CA ALA A 502 -13.07 -18.81 -18.70
C ALA A 502 -13.57 -20.26 -18.63
N GLU A 503 -14.43 -20.68 -19.56
CA GLU A 503 -14.91 -22.07 -19.67
C GLU A 503 -13.77 -23.05 -19.95
N ARG A 504 -12.88 -22.72 -20.90
CA ARG A 504 -11.68 -23.53 -21.20
C ARG A 504 -10.78 -23.66 -19.98
N TYR A 505 -10.63 -22.60 -19.19
CA TYR A 505 -9.85 -22.65 -17.96
C TYR A 505 -10.49 -23.55 -16.90
N LYS A 506 -11.80 -23.46 -16.68
CA LYS A 506 -12.54 -24.38 -15.78
C LYS A 506 -12.40 -25.83 -16.23
N GLY A 507 -12.57 -26.11 -17.51
CA GLY A 507 -12.37 -27.44 -18.09
C GLY A 507 -10.95 -27.98 -17.86
N HIS A 508 -9.93 -27.13 -18.02
CA HIS A 508 -8.54 -27.49 -17.73
C HIS A 508 -8.30 -27.82 -16.25
N GLN A 509 -8.90 -27.05 -15.32
CA GLN A 509 -8.82 -27.32 -13.88
C GLN A 509 -9.45 -28.67 -13.52
N HIS A 510 -10.66 -28.96 -14.05
CA HIS A 510 -11.31 -30.25 -13.83
C HIS A 510 -10.49 -31.42 -14.35
N LYS A 511 -9.89 -31.30 -15.54
CA LYS A 511 -9.01 -32.34 -16.08
C LYS A 511 -7.80 -32.59 -15.17
N LYS A 512 -7.14 -31.52 -14.71
CA LYS A 512 -5.98 -31.61 -13.82
C LYS A 512 -6.33 -32.21 -12.45
N GLU A 513 -7.53 -31.94 -11.95
CA GLU A 513 -8.05 -32.53 -10.72
C GLU A 513 -8.35 -34.02 -10.88
N MET A 514 -8.95 -34.43 -12.02
CA MET A 514 -9.16 -35.84 -12.36
C MET A 514 -7.86 -36.60 -12.51
N GLU A 515 -6.85 -36.02 -13.19
CA GLU A 515 -5.51 -36.61 -13.31
C GLU A 515 -4.80 -36.76 -11.96
N ARG A 516 -5.00 -35.82 -11.02
CA ARG A 516 -4.51 -35.93 -9.65
C ARG A 516 -5.22 -37.04 -8.86
N LYS A 517 -6.53 -37.20 -9.04
CA LYS A 517 -7.34 -38.24 -8.39
C LYS A 517 -7.06 -39.64 -8.93
N MET A 518 -6.65 -39.76 -10.20
CA MET A 518 -6.33 -41.06 -10.82
C MET A 518 -4.94 -41.62 -10.46
N GLY A 519 -4.11 -40.87 -9.73
CA GLY A 519 -2.79 -41.33 -9.28
C GLY A 519 -1.78 -41.49 -10.42
N ARG A 520 -0.53 -41.04 -10.20
CA ARG A 520 0.57 -41.37 -11.13
C ARG A 520 0.73 -42.91 -11.13
N PRO A 521 0.70 -43.60 -12.29
CA PRO A 521 1.21 -44.95 -12.35
C PRO A 521 2.68 -44.90 -11.94
N GLN A 522 3.08 -45.66 -10.90
CA GLN A 522 4.48 -45.87 -10.58
C GLN A 522 5.19 -46.35 -11.85
N GLY A 523 5.97 -45.47 -12.48
CA GLY A 523 6.84 -45.84 -13.57
C GLY A 523 7.82 -46.88 -13.06
N LYS A 524 7.79 -48.08 -13.66
CA LYS A 524 8.75 -49.15 -13.40
C LYS A 524 10.18 -48.58 -13.43
N PRO A 525 11.07 -48.99 -12.51
CA PRO A 525 12.45 -48.55 -12.55
C PRO A 525 13.07 -48.99 -13.88
N ARG A 526 13.63 -48.01 -14.62
CA ARG A 526 14.49 -48.30 -15.77
C ARG A 526 15.64 -49.16 -15.27
N LYS A 527 15.69 -50.42 -15.70
CA LYS A 527 16.91 -51.23 -15.60
C LYS A 527 17.99 -50.51 -16.43
N SER A 528 18.97 -49.96 -15.75
CA SER A 528 20.26 -49.62 -16.32
C SER A 528 20.94 -50.91 -16.78
N TYR A 529 21.20 -51.01 -18.08
CA TYR A 529 22.25 -51.87 -18.64
C TYR A 529 23.43 -50.98 -19.01
#